data_AF-A0A2H1EF18-F1
#
_entry.id   AF-A0A2H1EF18-F1
#
_cell.length_a   1.000
_cell.length_b   1.000
_cell.length_c   1.000
_cell.angle_alpha   90.00
_cell.angle_beta   90.00
_cell.angle_gamma   90.00
#
_symmetry.space_group_name_H-M   'P 1'
#
loop_
_entity.id
_entity.type
_entity.pdbx_description
1 polymer ?
#
loop_
_entity_poly.entity_id
_entity_poly.type
_entity_poly.pdbx_seq_one_letter_code
_entity_poly.pdbx_strand_id
1 'polypeptide(L)'
;MKIVLFVDIPTSVMLIADALIMWAHLLAASIWVGGSIFIGIVLAPLLKTISDSVEGRLSIMIRVGRKFNKIGVPSLIVLIVTGIYNSAGVITKPSMILDTNYGIVLLIKVLLVIALIIIFAIHVRLIRGEVERKIESKELSGDALQKLRSKIITLGRLTVIISILILLMAALLHAGV
;
A
#
# COMPACT_ATOMS: atom_id res chain seq x y z
N MET A 1 14.97 22.29 -7.29
CA MET A 1 16.29 22.17 -7.95
C MET A 1 16.54 20.70 -8.29
N LYS A 2 16.00 20.22 -9.41
CA LYS A 2 16.24 18.88 -10.02
C LYS A 2 17.28 18.97 -11.16
N ILE A 3 18.15 19.99 -11.11
CA ILE A 3 18.99 20.44 -12.22
C ILE A 3 20.42 19.97 -11.97
N VAL A 4 20.74 18.71 -12.26
CA VAL A 4 22.16 18.31 -12.47
C VAL A 4 22.32 17.18 -13.52
N LEU A 5 21.28 16.36 -13.80
CA LEU A 5 21.46 15.19 -14.68
C LEU A 5 21.01 15.35 -16.14
N PHE A 6 20.42 16.50 -16.53
CA PHE A 6 19.78 16.65 -17.85
C PHE A 6 19.96 18.06 -18.43
N VAL A 7 21.20 18.47 -18.72
CA VAL A 7 21.52 19.83 -19.20
C VAL A 7 20.99 20.11 -20.63
N ASP A 8 20.62 19.08 -21.39
CA ASP A 8 20.19 19.22 -22.81
C ASP A 8 18.72 18.86 -23.10
N ILE A 9 17.87 18.66 -22.09
CA ILE A 9 16.45 18.33 -22.30
C ILE A 9 15.58 19.61 -22.31
N PRO A 10 14.72 19.83 -23.32
CA PRO A 10 13.80 20.96 -23.33
C PRO A 10 12.91 21.00 -22.08
N THR A 11 12.74 22.17 -21.48
CA THR A 11 11.95 22.34 -20.24
C THR A 11 10.53 21.79 -20.36
N SER A 12 9.90 21.90 -21.53
CA SER A 12 8.58 21.33 -21.82
C SER A 12 8.55 19.80 -21.69
N VAL A 13 9.61 19.12 -22.12
CA VAL A 13 9.74 17.65 -22.02
C VAL A 13 9.89 17.24 -20.56
N MET A 14 10.66 17.99 -19.76
CA MET A 14 10.77 17.74 -18.31
C MET A 14 9.42 17.90 -17.58
N LEU A 15 8.65 18.93 -17.91
CA LEU A 15 7.34 19.16 -17.30
C LEU A 15 6.35 18.03 -17.62
N ILE A 16 6.34 17.54 -18.87
CA ILE A 16 5.51 16.41 -19.27
C ILE A 16 5.92 15.15 -18.51
N ALA A 17 7.22 14.88 -18.37
CA ALA A 17 7.71 13.72 -17.63
C ALA A 17 7.31 13.77 -16.15
N ASP A 18 7.48 14.92 -15.48
CA ASP A 18 7.04 15.11 -14.09
C ASP A 18 5.52 14.89 -13.93
N ALA A 19 4.73 15.41 -14.87
CA ALA A 19 3.28 15.23 -14.87
C ALA A 19 2.88 13.76 -15.04
N LEU A 20 3.51 13.03 -15.95
CA LEU A 20 3.27 11.60 -16.17
C LEU A 20 3.66 10.76 -14.95
N ILE A 21 4.77 11.08 -14.29
CA ILE A 21 5.21 10.40 -13.07
C ILE A 21 4.21 10.64 -11.93
N MET A 22 3.74 11.88 -11.77
CA MET A 22 2.71 12.19 -10.76
C MET A 22 1.40 11.48 -11.08
N TRP A 23 0.96 11.50 -12.35
CA TRP A 23 -0.23 10.77 -12.79
C TRP A 23 -0.13 9.27 -12.47
N ALA A 24 1.01 8.64 -12.77
CA ALA A 24 1.26 7.24 -12.44
C ALA A 24 1.25 6.98 -10.93
N HIS A 25 1.82 7.88 -10.13
CA HIS A 25 1.78 7.81 -8.66
C HIS A 25 0.33 7.84 -8.15
N LEU A 26 -0.48 8.79 -8.63
CA LEU A 26 -1.88 8.93 -8.22
C LEU A 26 -2.71 7.73 -8.65
N LEU A 27 -2.55 7.24 -9.88
CA LEU A 27 -3.25 6.04 -10.36
C LEU A 27 -2.91 4.81 -9.50
N ALA A 28 -1.62 4.60 -9.21
CA ALA A 28 -1.17 3.52 -8.36
C ALA A 28 -1.70 3.66 -6.92
N ALA A 29 -1.77 4.89 -6.39
CA ALA A 29 -2.37 5.18 -5.09
C ALA A 29 -3.86 4.83 -5.07
N SER A 30 -4.61 5.22 -6.11
CA SER A 30 -6.03 4.91 -6.23
C SER A 30 -6.30 3.40 -6.28
N ILE A 31 -5.51 2.65 -7.04
CA ILE A 31 -5.63 1.18 -7.11
C ILE A 31 -5.33 0.56 -5.74
N TRP A 32 -4.20 0.94 -5.13
CA TRP A 32 -3.74 0.37 -3.88
C TRP A 32 -4.70 0.68 -2.72
N VAL A 33 -4.92 1.97 -2.45
CA VAL A 33 -5.72 2.42 -1.30
C VAL A 33 -7.19 2.14 -1.53
N GLY A 34 -7.72 2.48 -2.71
CA GLY A 34 -9.13 2.25 -3.04
C GLY A 34 -9.49 0.76 -3.03
N GLY A 35 -8.66 -0.09 -3.63
CA GLY A 35 -8.88 -1.54 -3.61
C GLY A 35 -8.80 -2.14 -2.20
N SER A 36 -7.85 -1.68 -1.37
CA SER A 36 -7.73 -2.14 0.01
C SER A 36 -8.91 -1.73 0.87
N ILE A 37 -9.40 -0.48 0.71
CA ILE A 37 -10.61 0.01 1.37
C ILE A 37 -11.82 -0.80 0.92
N PHE A 38 -11.98 -1.04 -0.39
CA PHE A 38 -13.09 -1.83 -0.92
C PHE A 38 -13.12 -3.24 -0.31
N ILE A 39 -11.98 -3.92 -0.23
CA ILE A 39 -11.89 -5.26 0.38
C ILE A 39 -12.29 -5.21 1.87
N GLY A 40 -11.79 -4.22 2.61
CA GLY A 40 -12.02 -4.12 4.05
C GLY A 40 -13.42 -3.67 4.46
N ILE A 41 -14.00 -2.71 3.73
CA ILE A 41 -15.25 -2.04 4.11
C ILE A 41 -16.46 -2.60 3.35
N VAL A 42 -16.30 -3.01 2.09
CA VAL A 42 -17.42 -3.50 1.29
C VAL A 42 -17.45 -5.02 1.28
N LEU A 43 -16.36 -5.65 0.82
CA LEU A 43 -16.34 -7.10 0.64
C LEU A 43 -16.40 -7.87 1.96
N ALA A 44 -15.58 -7.51 2.95
CA ALA A 44 -15.52 -8.26 4.20
C ALA A 44 -16.87 -8.29 4.97
N PRO A 45 -17.65 -7.20 5.06
CA PRO A 45 -19.02 -7.25 5.59
C PRO A 45 -19.97 -8.03 4.70
N LEU A 46 -19.91 -7.85 3.37
CA LEU A 46 -20.78 -8.57 2.43
C LEU A 46 -20.65 -10.09 2.56
N LEU A 47 -19.44 -10.61 2.74
CA LEU A 47 -19.22 -12.05 2.93
C LEU A 47 -19.92 -12.64 4.16
N LYS A 48 -20.23 -11.82 5.16
CA LYS A 48 -21.04 -12.27 6.31
C LYS A 48 -22.47 -12.62 5.93
N THR A 49 -22.99 -12.06 4.83
CA THR A 49 -24.35 -12.28 4.33
C THR A 49 -24.47 -13.45 3.35
N ILE A 50 -23.34 -13.94 2.80
CA ILE A 50 -23.32 -14.95 1.73
C ILE A 50 -22.93 -16.35 2.25
N SER A 51 -22.10 -16.42 3.29
CA SER A 51 -21.64 -17.68 3.88
C SER A 51 -21.81 -17.60 5.39
N ASP A 52 -22.31 -18.65 6.03
CA ASP A 52 -22.44 -18.71 7.49
C ASP A 52 -21.17 -19.19 8.18
N SER A 53 -20.38 -20.02 7.49
CA SER A 53 -19.13 -20.58 8.03
C SER A 53 -17.98 -19.57 8.02
N VAL A 54 -17.12 -19.65 9.02
CA VAL A 54 -15.91 -18.83 9.14
C VAL A 54 -14.88 -19.24 8.08
N GLU A 55 -14.81 -20.54 7.80
CA GLU A 55 -13.98 -21.21 6.81
C GLU A 55 -14.28 -20.68 5.41
N GLY A 56 -15.56 -20.68 5.01
CA GLY A 56 -16.00 -20.23 3.68
C GLY A 56 -15.67 -18.76 3.45
N ARG A 57 -15.99 -17.91 4.44
CA ARG A 57 -15.65 -16.47 4.41
C ARG A 57 -14.15 -16.24 4.26
N LEU A 58 -13.33 -16.96 5.04
CA LEU A 58 -11.88 -16.79 5.01
C LEU A 58 -11.25 -17.30 3.71
N SER A 59 -11.70 -18.45 3.19
CA SER A 59 -11.25 -18.98 1.90
C SER A 59 -11.51 -17.99 0.76
N ILE A 60 -12.72 -17.41 0.70
CA ILE A 60 -13.05 -16.39 -0.30
C ILE A 60 -12.18 -15.14 -0.13
N MET A 61 -11.99 -14.66 1.11
CA MET A 61 -11.09 -13.51 1.37
C MET A 61 -9.66 -13.77 0.90
N ILE A 62 -9.10 -14.96 1.15
CA ILE A 62 -7.75 -15.33 0.69
C ILE A 62 -7.70 -15.34 -0.83
N ARG A 63 -8.69 -15.94 -1.50
CA ARG A 63 -8.75 -16.01 -2.97
C ARG A 63 -8.85 -14.62 -3.61
N VAL A 64 -9.69 -13.75 -3.05
CA VAL A 64 -9.82 -12.36 -3.53
C VAL A 64 -8.54 -11.58 -3.27
N GLY A 65 -7.96 -11.66 -2.06
CA GLY A 65 -6.71 -10.99 -1.72
C GLY A 65 -5.56 -11.39 -2.66
N ARG A 66 -5.43 -12.68 -2.99
CA ARG A 66 -4.46 -13.17 -3.98
C ARG A 66 -4.69 -12.60 -5.38
N LYS A 67 -5.94 -12.52 -5.83
CA LYS A 67 -6.28 -11.91 -7.13
C LYS A 67 -5.97 -10.41 -7.13
N PHE A 68 -6.35 -9.70 -6.08
CA PHE A 68 -6.03 -8.28 -5.92
C PHE A 68 -4.52 -8.03 -5.91
N ASN A 69 -3.73 -8.88 -5.24
CA ASN A 69 -2.27 -8.72 -5.19
C ASN A 69 -1.60 -8.78 -6.58
N LYS A 70 -2.22 -9.38 -7.59
CA LYS A 70 -1.71 -9.33 -8.98
C LYS A 70 -1.65 -7.92 -9.54
N ILE A 71 -2.51 -7.01 -9.06
CA ILE A 71 -2.52 -5.58 -9.45
C ILE A 71 -2.04 -4.66 -8.33
N GLY A 72 -2.29 -5.02 -7.07
CA GLY A 72 -1.89 -4.27 -5.88
C GLY A 72 -0.38 -4.25 -5.70
N VAL A 73 0.31 -5.39 -5.84
CA VAL A 73 1.77 -5.45 -5.69
C VAL A 73 2.49 -4.58 -6.74
N PRO A 74 2.18 -4.68 -8.05
CA PRO A 74 2.73 -3.74 -9.04
C PRO A 74 2.44 -2.27 -8.73
N SER A 75 1.22 -1.96 -8.28
CA SER A 75 0.85 -0.59 -7.88
C SER A 75 1.71 -0.09 -6.72
N LEU A 76 1.97 -0.93 -5.71
CA LEU A 76 2.87 -0.57 -4.61
C LEU A 76 4.29 -0.32 -5.08
N ILE A 77 4.80 -1.11 -6.03
CA ILE A 77 6.13 -0.89 -6.63
C ILE A 77 6.18 0.46 -7.34
N VAL A 78 5.16 0.78 -8.16
CA VAL A 78 5.05 2.08 -8.83
C VAL A 78 5.03 3.22 -7.80
N LEU A 79 4.26 3.09 -6.72
CA LEU A 79 4.21 4.07 -5.64
C LEU A 79 5.57 4.33 -5.00
N ILE A 80 6.34 3.28 -4.73
CA ILE A 80 7.67 3.39 -4.13
C ILE A 80 8.62 4.11 -5.09
N VAL A 81 8.70 3.66 -6.34
CA VAL A 81 9.62 4.23 -7.35
C VAL A 81 9.31 5.70 -7.60
N THR A 82 8.04 6.03 -7.86
CA THR A 82 7.60 7.41 -8.12
C THR A 82 7.70 8.28 -6.85
N GLY A 83 7.47 7.71 -5.67
CA GLY A 83 7.66 8.39 -4.38
C GLY A 83 9.12 8.78 -4.14
N ILE A 84 10.07 7.89 -4.43
CA ILE A 84 11.52 8.19 -4.36
C ILE A 84 11.86 9.32 -5.34
N TYR A 85 11.39 9.23 -6.58
CA TYR A 85 11.62 10.27 -7.59
C TYR A 85 11.12 11.65 -7.15
N ASN A 86 9.91 11.71 -6.59
CA ASN A 86 9.31 12.96 -6.09
C ASN A 86 10.02 13.51 -4.84
N SER A 87 10.80 12.68 -4.15
CA SER A 87 11.53 13.05 -2.92
C SER A 87 13.00 13.43 -3.16
N ALA A 88 13.50 13.25 -4.39
CA ALA A 88 14.92 13.38 -4.71
C ALA A 88 15.56 14.72 -4.29
N GLY A 89 14.81 15.83 -4.40
CA GLY A 89 15.31 17.16 -4.02
C GLY A 89 15.68 17.30 -2.55
N VAL A 90 14.97 16.62 -1.64
CA VAL A 90 15.28 16.65 -0.20
C VAL A 90 16.35 15.63 0.17
N ILE A 91 16.38 14.48 -0.50
CA ILE A 91 17.41 13.46 -0.31
C ILE A 91 18.82 14.03 -0.60
N THR A 92 18.95 14.94 -1.57
CA THR A 92 20.23 15.59 -1.90
C THR A 92 20.71 16.63 -0.88
N LYS A 93 19.88 17.01 0.11
CA LYS A 93 20.24 17.95 1.17
C LYS A 93 19.76 17.44 2.53
N PRO A 94 20.44 16.43 3.11
CA PRO A 94 19.99 15.75 4.32
C PRO A 94 19.80 16.66 5.54
N SER A 95 20.55 17.77 5.63
CA SER A 95 20.37 18.77 6.69
C SER A 95 18.94 19.33 6.74
N MET A 96 18.27 19.48 5.59
CA MET A 96 16.90 20.01 5.54
C MET A 96 15.84 19.02 6.04
N ILE A 97 16.17 17.75 6.28
CA ILE A 97 15.20 16.73 6.68
C ILE A 97 14.66 17.00 8.08
N LEU A 98 15.52 17.42 9.01
CA LEU A 98 15.12 17.68 10.40
C LEU A 98 14.88 19.17 10.68
N ASP A 99 15.37 20.05 9.81
CA ASP A 99 15.28 21.50 10.00
C ASP A 99 14.02 22.12 9.36
N THR A 100 13.23 21.35 8.61
CA THR A 100 12.03 21.85 7.91
C THR A 100 10.81 20.98 8.18
N ASN A 101 9.63 21.61 8.25
CA ASN A 101 8.35 20.91 8.38
C ASN A 101 8.15 19.90 7.23
N TYR A 102 8.43 20.32 5.99
CA TYR A 102 8.43 19.45 4.81
C TYR A 102 9.32 18.22 4.99
N GLY A 103 10.55 18.41 5.47
CA GLY A 103 11.50 17.33 5.74
C GLY A 103 10.98 16.33 6.76
N ILE A 104 10.38 16.81 7.86
CA ILE A 104 9.81 15.98 8.93
C ILE A 104 8.60 15.19 8.42
N VAL A 105 7.66 15.84 7.71
CA VAL A 105 6.49 15.17 7.11
C VAL A 105 6.93 14.10 6.12
N LEU A 106 7.94 14.39 5.29
CA LEU A 106 8.50 13.43 4.35
C LEU A 106 9.13 12.24 5.08
N LEU A 107 9.90 12.48 6.14
CA LEU A 107 10.51 11.43 6.95
C LEU A 107 9.44 10.50 7.55
N ILE A 108 8.39 11.06 8.16
CA ILE A 108 7.27 10.30 8.70
C ILE A 108 6.61 9.47 7.59
N LYS A 109 6.37 10.06 6.41
CA LYS A 109 5.80 9.35 5.25
C LYS A 109 6.68 8.15 4.85
N VAL A 110 8.00 8.31 4.80
CA VAL A 110 8.94 7.22 4.46
C VAL A 110 8.89 6.12 5.52
N LEU A 111 8.89 6.45 6.81
CA LEU A 111 8.77 5.47 7.88
C LEU A 111 7.45 4.69 7.82
N LEU A 112 6.34 5.37 7.51
CA LEU A 112 5.04 4.73 7.28
C LEU A 112 5.07 3.78 6.08
N VAL A 113 5.72 4.17 4.98
CA VAL A 113 5.88 3.29 3.79
C VAL A 113 6.70 2.04 4.15
N ILE A 114 7.78 2.18 4.91
CA ILE A 114 8.58 1.02 5.38
C ILE A 114 7.72 0.10 6.25
N ALA A 115 6.98 0.65 7.20
CA ALA A 115 6.07 -0.12 8.05
C ALA A 115 4.99 -0.83 7.22
N LEU A 116 4.41 -0.14 6.23
CA LEU A 116 3.44 -0.70 5.28
C LEU A 116 4.01 -1.91 4.55
N ILE A 117 5.24 -1.80 4.01
CA ILE A 117 5.90 -2.88 3.27
C ILE A 117 6.10 -4.10 4.16
N ILE A 118 6.57 -3.92 5.39
CA ILE A 118 6.78 -5.02 6.34
C ILE A 118 5.46 -5.73 6.67
N ILE A 119 4.44 -4.96 7.08
CA ILE A 119 3.11 -5.48 7.42
C ILE A 119 2.49 -6.20 6.24
N PHE A 120 2.54 -5.60 5.05
CA PHE A 120 1.98 -6.18 3.85
C PHE A 120 2.73 -7.44 3.41
N ALA A 121 4.06 -7.47 3.50
CA ALA A 121 4.83 -8.69 3.20
C ALA A 121 4.44 -9.85 4.12
N ILE A 122 4.21 -9.58 5.41
CA ILE A 122 3.67 -10.57 6.36
C ILE A 122 2.25 -10.99 5.94
N HIS A 123 1.38 -10.02 5.63
CA HIS A 123 0.01 -10.27 5.22
C HIS A 123 -0.06 -11.18 3.98
N VAL A 124 0.72 -10.88 2.93
CA VAL A 124 0.80 -11.66 1.69
C VAL A 124 1.24 -13.11 1.95
N ARG A 125 2.14 -13.34 2.92
CA ARG A 125 2.56 -14.70 3.30
C ARG A 125 1.43 -15.50 3.95
N LEU A 126 0.53 -14.85 4.70
CA LEU A 126 -0.59 -15.50 5.36
C LEU A 126 -1.75 -15.82 4.39
N ILE A 127 -1.89 -15.10 3.29
CA ILE A 127 -2.95 -15.30 2.28
C ILE A 127 -2.46 -16.13 1.08
N ARG A 128 -1.58 -17.11 1.30
CA ARG A 128 -1.08 -18.00 0.24
C ARG A 128 -2.09 -19.11 -0.09
N GLY A 129 -2.02 -19.63 -1.31
CA GLY A 129 -2.91 -20.72 -1.76
C GLY A 129 -2.76 -22.02 -0.95
N GLU A 130 -1.61 -22.26 -0.32
CA GLU A 130 -1.44 -23.40 0.59
C GLU A 130 -2.33 -23.26 1.84
N VAL A 131 -2.50 -22.04 2.35
CA VAL A 131 -3.36 -21.77 3.51
C VAL A 131 -4.82 -21.98 3.15
N GLU A 132 -5.23 -21.53 1.96
CA GLU A 132 -6.56 -21.81 1.38
C GLU A 132 -6.83 -23.31 1.31
N ARG A 133 -5.89 -24.10 0.75
CA ARG A 133 -6.01 -25.57 0.66
C ARG A 133 -6.15 -26.23 2.02
N LYS A 134 -5.39 -25.81 3.03
CA LYS A 134 -5.46 -26.35 4.41
C LYS A 134 -6.81 -26.05 5.10
N ILE A 135 -7.45 -24.94 4.74
CA ILE A 135 -8.81 -24.61 5.23
C ILE A 135 -9.83 -25.51 4.54
N GLU A 136 -9.72 -25.68 3.21
CA GLU A 136 -10.63 -26.52 2.42
C GLU A 136 -10.52 -28.01 2.78
N SER A 137 -9.32 -28.52 3.09
CA SER A 137 -9.10 -29.90 3.55
C SER A 137 -9.45 -30.14 5.02
N LYS A 138 -9.93 -29.12 5.74
CA LYS A 138 -10.22 -29.13 7.19
C LYS A 138 -9.02 -29.42 8.10
N GLU A 139 -7.79 -29.35 7.57
CA GLU A 139 -6.54 -29.43 8.36
C GLU A 139 -6.38 -28.22 9.31
N LEU A 140 -6.88 -27.05 8.91
CA LEU A 140 -6.97 -25.86 9.75
C LEU A 140 -8.41 -25.62 10.19
N SER A 141 -8.72 -25.96 11.43
CA SER A 141 -10.06 -25.80 12.03
C SER A 141 -10.00 -25.26 13.45
N GLY A 142 -11.16 -24.88 14.00
CA GLY A 142 -11.31 -24.40 15.39
C GLY A 142 -10.43 -23.20 15.73
N ASP A 143 -9.71 -23.29 16.85
CA ASP A 143 -8.88 -22.20 17.38
C ASP A 143 -7.77 -21.74 16.45
N ALA A 144 -7.14 -22.67 15.71
CA ALA A 144 -6.07 -22.33 14.78
C ALA A 144 -6.60 -21.45 13.63
N LEU A 145 -7.78 -21.78 13.11
CA LEU A 145 -8.46 -21.00 12.08
C LEU A 145 -8.85 -19.62 12.61
N GLN A 146 -9.41 -19.54 13.83
CA GLN A 146 -9.81 -18.28 14.45
C GLN A 146 -8.61 -17.34 14.66
N LYS A 147 -7.47 -17.88 15.13
CA LYS A 147 -6.21 -17.13 15.31
C LYS A 147 -5.67 -16.64 13.96
N LEU A 148 -5.63 -17.49 12.95
CA LEU A 148 -5.19 -17.12 11.60
C LEU A 148 -6.08 -16.02 11.01
N ARG A 149 -7.40 -16.18 11.09
CA ARG A 149 -8.38 -15.19 10.65
C ARG A 149 -8.14 -13.84 11.31
N SER A 150 -7.99 -13.82 12.64
CA SER A 150 -7.75 -12.59 13.41
C SER A 150 -6.47 -11.87 12.96
N LYS A 151 -5.38 -12.63 12.73
CA LYS A 151 -4.12 -12.09 12.20
C LYS A 151 -4.29 -11.50 10.80
N ILE A 152 -4.94 -12.22 9.88
CA ILE A 152 -5.18 -11.75 8.51
C ILE A 152 -5.99 -10.45 8.53
N ILE A 153 -7.11 -10.41 9.28
CA ILE A 153 -7.97 -9.23 9.37
C ILE A 153 -7.24 -8.04 10.00
N THR A 154 -6.53 -8.26 11.11
CA THR A 154 -5.79 -7.21 11.80
C THR A 154 -4.70 -6.61 10.92
N LEU A 155 -3.89 -7.45 10.27
CA LEU A 155 -2.85 -6.99 9.34
C LEU A 155 -3.46 -6.22 8.15
N GLY A 156 -4.56 -6.71 7.57
CA GLY A 156 -5.26 -6.02 6.48
C GLY A 156 -5.78 -4.63 6.91
N ARG A 157 -6.34 -4.51 8.11
CA ARG A 157 -6.77 -3.21 8.67
C ARG A 157 -5.60 -2.25 8.88
N LEU A 158 -4.50 -2.74 9.44
CA LEU A 158 -3.29 -1.94 9.62
C LEU A 158 -2.74 -1.45 8.27
N THR A 159 -2.71 -2.32 7.26
CA THR A 159 -2.33 -1.93 5.89
C THR A 159 -3.20 -0.79 5.36
N VAL A 160 -4.53 -0.86 5.52
CA VAL A 160 -5.44 0.21 5.07
C VAL A 160 -5.21 1.51 5.84
N ILE A 161 -5.15 1.45 7.18
CA ILE A 161 -4.97 2.64 8.02
C ILE A 161 -3.66 3.35 7.68
N ILE A 162 -2.55 2.60 7.62
CA ILE A 162 -1.23 3.16 7.27
C ILE A 162 -1.26 3.75 5.86
N SER A 163 -1.93 3.10 4.91
CA SER A 163 -2.04 3.62 3.55
C SER A 163 -2.81 4.95 3.48
N ILE A 164 -3.88 5.10 4.27
CA ILE A 164 -4.62 6.37 4.39
C ILE A 164 -3.74 7.45 5.03
N LEU A 165 -2.98 7.11 6.07
CA LEU A 165 -2.04 8.06 6.69
C LEU A 165 -0.95 8.50 5.70
N ILE A 166 -0.43 7.60 4.87
CA ILE A 166 0.53 7.93 3.81
C ILE A 166 -0.08 8.90 2.78
N LEU A 167 -1.35 8.72 2.41
CA LEU A 167 -2.07 9.68 1.55
C LEU A 167 -2.22 11.04 2.22
N LEU A 168 -2.55 11.09 3.51
CA LEU A 168 -2.61 12.33 4.27
C LEU A 168 -1.25 13.04 4.27
N MET A 169 -0.16 12.33 4.54
CA MET A 169 1.19 12.90 4.49
C MET A 169 1.52 13.40 3.07
N ALA A 170 1.09 12.70 2.02
CA ALA A 170 1.26 13.17 0.64
C ALA A 170 0.51 14.48 0.37
N ALA A 171 -0.71 14.62 0.88
CA ALA A 171 -1.50 15.85 0.76
C ALA A 171 -0.84 17.02 1.51
N LEU A 172 -0.30 16.79 2.71
CA LEU A 172 0.43 17.80 3.48
C LEU A 172 1.66 18.31 2.72
N LEU A 173 2.47 17.40 2.16
CA LEU A 173 3.63 17.76 1.35
C LEU A 173 3.24 18.57 0.11
N HIS A 174 2.11 18.23 -0.53
CA HIS A 174 1.61 18.98 -1.68
C HIS A 174 1.11 20.39 -1.29
N ALA A 175 0.55 20.55 -0.09
CA ALA A 175 0.13 21.84 0.45
C ALA A 175 1.32 22.74 0.89
N GLY A 176 2.56 22.23 0.82
CA GLY A 176 3.76 22.99 1.21
C GLY A 176 4.01 23.02 2.71
N VAL A 177 3.38 22.11 3.48
CA VAL A 177 3.67 21.89 4.90
C VAL A 177 5.03 21.22 5.04
#